data_AF-A0A1R1C9R3-F1
#
_entry.id   AF-A0A1R1C9R3-F1
#
_cell.length_a   1.000
_cell.length_b   1.000
_cell.length_c   1.000
_cell.angle_alpha   90.00
_cell.angle_beta   90.00
_cell.angle_gamma   90.00
#
_symmetry.space_group_name_H-M   'P 1'
#
loop_
_entity.id
_entity.type
_entity.pdbx_description
1 polymer ?
#
loop_
_entity_poly.entity_id
_entity_poly.type
_entity_poly.pdbx_seq_one_letter_code
_entity_poly.pdbx_strand_id
1 'polypeptide(L)'
;RQSNIYKQRGQIVEHPFGTIKRHWGYTYFLTRGLESVGTETSLICLAYNFKRVIKIIGVKELIRLLRDRAPLKSNMHDVYLSKIA
;
A
#
# COMPACT_ATOMS: atom_id res chain seq x y z
N ARG A 1 -30.59 -4.16 -9.06
CA ARG A 1 -29.19 -4.11 -9.54
C ARG A 1 -28.24 -3.46 -8.52
N GLN A 2 -28.53 -2.29 -7.93
CA GLN A 2 -27.66 -1.66 -6.90
C GLN A 2 -27.46 -2.50 -5.63
N SER A 3 -28.48 -3.24 -5.16
CA SER A 3 -28.39 -4.09 -3.96
C SER A 3 -27.21 -5.08 -3.99
N ASN A 4 -26.91 -5.65 -5.17
CA ASN A 4 -25.85 -6.65 -5.30
C ASN A 4 -24.44 -6.03 -5.20
N ILE A 5 -24.27 -4.82 -5.73
CA ILE A 5 -23.00 -4.07 -5.65
C ILE A 5 -22.69 -3.69 -4.19
N TYR A 6 -23.69 -3.23 -3.43
CA TYR A 6 -23.51 -2.91 -2.02
C TYR A 6 -23.09 -4.12 -1.18
N LYS A 7 -23.71 -5.29 -1.41
CA LYS A 7 -23.33 -6.54 -0.74
C LYS A 7 -21.89 -6.94 -1.07
N GLN A 8 -21.49 -6.86 -2.33
CA GLN A 8 -20.13 -7.18 -2.77
C GLN A 8 -19.09 -6.24 -2.15
N ARG A 9 -19.38 -4.94 -2.08
CA ARG A 9 -18.50 -3.97 -1.41
C ARG A 9 -18.32 -4.31 0.06
N GLY A 10 -19.40 -4.64 0.76
CA GLY A 10 -19.36 -5.12 2.14
C GLY A 10 -18.40 -6.31 2.30
N GLN A 11 -18.58 -7.35 1.49
CA GLN A 11 -17.72 -8.54 1.55
C GLN A 11 -16.23 -8.22 1.32
N ILE A 12 -15.93 -7.31 0.38
CA ILE A 12 -14.55 -6.90 0.08
C ILE A 12 -13.93 -6.13 1.25
N VAL A 13 -14.67 -5.23 1.92
CA VAL A 13 -14.13 -4.39 3.00
C VAL A 13 -14.13 -5.08 4.37
N GLU A 14 -15.06 -5.99 4.63
CA GLU A 14 -15.13 -6.69 5.92
C GLU A 14 -13.88 -7.54 6.18
N HIS A 15 -13.35 -8.20 5.14
CA HIS A 15 -12.17 -9.03 5.28
C HIS A 15 -10.88 -8.28 5.72
N PRO A 16 -10.47 -7.16 5.09
CA PRO A 16 -9.33 -6.37 5.56
C PRO A 16 -9.56 -5.78 6.95
N PHE A 17 -10.75 -5.24 7.24
CA PHE A 17 -11.04 -4.70 8.57
C PHE A 17 -11.04 -5.78 9.66
N GLY A 18 -11.58 -6.97 9.38
CA GLY A 18 -11.52 -8.11 10.28
C GLY A 18 -10.09 -8.61 10.52
N THR A 19 -9.24 -8.57 9.49
CA THR A 19 -7.81 -8.92 9.65
C THR A 19 -7.09 -7.91 10.53
N ILE A 20 -7.20 -6.62 10.23
CA ILE A 20 -6.51 -5.55 10.97
C ILE A 20 -7.00 -5.49 12.42
N LYS A 21 -8.31 -5.43 12.65
CA LYS A 21 -8.87 -5.20 13.98
C LYS A 21 -8.86 -6.46 14.86
N ARG A 22 -9.21 -7.64 14.30
CA ARG A 22 -9.33 -8.88 15.09
C ARG A 22 -8.04 -9.69 15.08
N HIS A 23 -7.43 -9.93 13.91
CA HIS A 23 -6.27 -10.81 13.83
C HIS A 23 -4.97 -10.12 14.26
N TRP A 24 -4.81 -8.82 13.96
CA TRP A 24 -3.62 -8.07 14.38
C TRP A 24 -3.82 -7.31 15.69
N GLY A 25 -5.03 -7.31 16.25
CA GLY A 25 -5.33 -6.67 17.53
C GLY A 25 -5.37 -5.13 17.48
N TYR A 26 -5.47 -4.52 16.29
CA TYR A 26 -5.56 -3.07 16.15
C TYR A 26 -6.93 -2.54 16.62
N THR A 27 -7.05 -2.32 17.92
CA THR A 27 -8.32 -2.02 18.61
C THR A 27 -8.40 -0.59 19.16
N TYR A 28 -7.26 0.10 19.30
CA TYR A 28 -7.16 1.47 19.76
C TYR A 28 -6.02 2.20 19.03
N PHE A 29 -6.13 3.53 18.98
CA PHE A 29 -5.07 4.39 18.46
C PHE A 29 -4.04 4.71 19.54
N LEU A 30 -2.78 4.78 19.15
CA LEU A 30 -1.69 5.17 20.05
C LEU A 30 -1.52 6.70 20.11
N THR A 31 -1.89 7.37 19.03
CA THR A 31 -1.75 8.81 18.87
C THR A 31 -3.06 9.57 19.15
N ARG A 32 -2.96 10.89 19.32
CA ARG A 32 -4.10 11.80 19.50
C ARG A 32 -4.07 12.90 18.43
N GLY A 33 -5.25 13.41 18.09
CA GLY A 33 -5.44 14.40 17.03
C GLY A 33 -5.67 13.76 15.65
N LEU A 34 -6.47 14.41 14.81
CA LEU A 34 -6.91 13.84 13.52
C LEU A 34 -5.75 13.58 12.56
N GLU A 35 -4.75 14.46 12.52
CA GLU A 35 -3.58 14.32 11.66
C GLU A 35 -2.73 13.09 12.04
N SER A 36 -2.38 12.96 13.33
CA SER A 36 -1.58 11.85 13.85
C SER A 36 -2.32 10.51 13.71
N VAL A 37 -3.61 10.48 14.07
CA VAL A 37 -4.46 9.28 13.94
C VAL A 37 -4.66 8.89 12.47
N GLY A 38 -4.79 9.88 11.58
CA GLY A 38 -4.85 9.65 10.14
C GLY A 38 -3.56 9.04 9.59
N THR A 39 -2.40 9.48 10.09
CA THR A 39 -1.09 8.91 9.75
C THR A 39 -0.99 7.46 10.24
N GLU A 40 -1.38 7.20 11.48
CA GLU A 40 -1.41 5.85 12.08
C GLU A 40 -2.30 4.89 11.26
N THR A 41 -3.51 5.35 10.91
CA THR A 41 -4.45 4.61 10.06
C THR A 41 -3.89 4.34 8.67
N SER A 42 -3.18 5.30 8.09
CA SER A 42 -2.55 5.14 6.78
C SER A 42 -1.43 4.11 6.83
N LEU A 43 -0.63 4.10 7.90
CA LEU A 43 0.45 3.16 8.09
C LEU A 43 -0.04 1.71 8.25
N ILE A 44 -1.09 1.48 9.05
CA ILE A 44 -1.65 0.13 9.23
C ILE A 44 -2.29 -0.39 7.93
N CYS A 45 -2.95 0.48 7.16
CA CYS A 45 -3.48 0.13 5.84
C CYS A 45 -2.36 -0.23 4.85
N LEU A 46 -1.27 0.54 4.85
CA LEU A 46 -0.09 0.26 4.02
C LEU A 46 0.53 -1.09 4.36
N ALA A 47 0.71 -1.38 5.66
CA ALA A 47 1.24 -2.66 6.12
C ALA A 47 0.35 -3.84 5.70
N TYR A 48 -0.98 -3.70 5.80
CA TYR A 48 -1.93 -4.71 5.31
C TYR A 48 -1.77 -4.94 3.81
N ASN A 49 -1.71 -3.86 3.01
CA ASN A 49 -1.54 -3.95 1.56
C ASN A 49 -0.25 -4.66 1.18
N PHE A 50 0.89 -4.34 1.82
CA PHE A 50 2.14 -5.05 1.56
C PHE A 50 2.05 -6.53 1.93
N LYS A 51 1.50 -6.87 3.10
CA LYS A 51 1.33 -8.27 3.49
C LYS A 51 0.47 -9.03 2.49
N ARG A 52 -0.59 -8.41 1.97
CA ARG A 52 -1.47 -8.99 0.95
C ARG A 52 -0.76 -9.16 -0.40
N VAL A 53 -0.07 -8.14 -0.88
CA VAL A 53 0.67 -8.21 -2.14
C VAL A 53 1.74 -9.31 -2.06
N ILE A 54 2.55 -9.33 -0.99
CA ILE A 54 3.55 -10.38 -0.77
C ILE A 54 2.91 -11.77 -0.76
N LYS A 55 1.72 -11.93 -0.17
CA LYS A 55 1.01 -13.21 -0.15
C LYS A 55 0.50 -13.63 -1.53
N ILE A 56 0.13 -12.69 -2.40
CA ILE A 56 -0.43 -12.96 -3.73
C ILE A 56 0.68 -13.22 -4.76
N ILE A 57 1.69 -12.36 -4.84
CA ILE A 57 2.72 -12.41 -5.89
C ILE A 57 4.10 -12.89 -5.39
N GLY A 58 4.34 -12.90 -4.08
CA GLY A 58 5.63 -13.25 -3.49
C GLY A 58 6.62 -12.08 -3.43
N VAL A 59 7.64 -12.22 -2.58
CA VAL A 59 8.65 -11.17 -2.32
C VAL A 59 9.53 -10.90 -3.54
N LYS A 60 10.00 -11.95 -4.23
CA LYS A 60 10.91 -11.83 -5.37
C LYS A 60 10.27 -11.02 -6.51
N GLU A 61 9.01 -11.32 -6.82
CA GLU A 61 8.27 -10.64 -7.88
C GLU A 61 7.95 -9.19 -7.50
N LEU A 62 7.59 -8.95 -6.24
CA LEU A 62 7.41 -7.59 -5.74
C LEU A 62 8.67 -6.73 -5.91
N ILE A 63 9.84 -7.27 -5.54
CA ILE A 63 11.13 -6.56 -5.69
C ILE A 63 11.43 -6.29 -7.17
N ARG A 64 11.18 -7.26 -8.05
CA ARG A 64 11.36 -7.10 -9.50
C ARG A 64 10.50 -5.96 -10.03
N LEU A 65 9.20 -5.96 -9.73
CA LEU A 65 8.27 -4.92 -10.17
C LEU A 65 8.64 -3.54 -9.64
N LEU A 66 9.08 -3.43 -8.39
CA LEU A 66 9.52 -2.15 -7.81
C LEU A 66 10.81 -1.65 -8.44
N ARG A 67 11.74 -2.54 -8.81
CA ARG A 67 12.97 -2.18 -9.54
C ARG A 67 12.66 -1.68 -10.94
N ASP A 68 11.80 -2.39 -11.66
CA ASP A 68 11.45 -2.06 -13.05
C ASP A 68 10.62 -0.76 -13.15
N ARG A 69 9.88 -0.43 -12.07
CA ARG A 69 9.09 0.80 -11.93
C ARG A 69 9.89 1.99 -11.40
N ALA A 70 11.02 1.75 -10.74
CA ALA A 70 11.87 2.85 -10.32
C ALA A 70 12.31 3.58 -11.59
N PRO A 71 12.22 4.93 -11.64
CA PRO A 71 12.84 5.64 -12.75
C PRO A 71 14.28 5.17 -12.81
N LEU A 72 14.68 4.57 -13.95
CA LEU A 72 16.08 4.38 -14.28
C LEU A 72 16.74 5.70 -13.87
N LYS A 73 17.73 5.66 -12.97
CA LYS A 73 18.58 6.84 -12.76
C LYS A 73 19.03 7.21 -14.18
N SER A 74 18.47 8.26 -14.76
CA SER A 74 19.14 8.94 -15.84
C SER A 74 20.50 9.24 -15.24
N ASN A 75 21.56 8.66 -15.80
CA ASN A 75 22.87 8.97 -15.30
C ASN A 75 22.96 10.50 -15.35
N MET A 76 23.35 11.13 -14.25
CA MET A 76 23.56 12.58 -14.23
C MET A 76 24.50 13.00 -15.39
N HIS A 77 25.35 12.08 -15.83
CA HIS A 77 26.18 12.13 -17.02
C HIS A 77 25.39 12.27 -18.35
N ASP A 78 24.31 11.51 -18.55
CA ASP A 78 23.51 11.55 -19.79
C ASP A 78 22.77 12.90 -19.94
N VAL A 79 22.30 13.46 -18.82
CA VAL A 79 21.62 14.77 -18.79
C VAL A 79 22.59 15.94 -19.00
N TYR A 80 23.85 15.80 -18.61
CA TYR A 80 24.86 16.85 -18.79
C TYR A 80 25.40 16.85 -20.23
N LEU A 81 25.63 15.66 -20.81
CA LEU A 81 26.07 15.52 -22.19
C LEU A 81 25.02 15.98 -23.21
N SER A 82 23.73 15.78 -22.93
CA SER A 82 22.64 16.28 -23.79
C SER A 82 22.47 17.81 -23.78
N LYS A 83 23.13 18.52 -22.86
CA LYS A 83 23.11 19.99 -22.77
C LYS A 83 24.35 20.64 -23.40
N ILE A 84 25.36 19.83 -23.73
CA ILE A 84 26.63 20.28 -24.33
C ILE A 84 26.62 20.05 -25.85
N ALA A 85 25.85 19.07 -26.34
CA ALA A 85 25.50 18.92 -27.75
C ALA A 85 24.43 19.94 -28.17
#